data_AF-A0A1S6H2G6-F1
#
_entry.id   AF-A0A1S6H2G6-F1
#
_cell.length_a   1.000
_cell.length_b   1.000
_cell.length_c   1.000
_cell.angle_alpha   90.00
_cell.angle_beta   90.00
_cell.angle_gamma   90.00
#
_symmetry.space_group_name_H-M   'P 1'
#
loop_
_entity.id
_entity.type
_entity.pdbx_description
1 polymer ?
#
loop_
_entity_poly.entity_id
_entity_poly.type
_entity_poly.pdbx_seq_one_letter_code
_entity_poly.pdbx_strand_id
1 'polypeptide(L)'
;MAEIPTLNIAWQSPDRVSGLICGDDALMVYNSLSEQARTGLKYDEPTKTMIGSTPFAVANLDVLAQKYGARTPNLRDLSRPEVMRIAEDKHYIDSRNLVARSKIDANYPKNNSLLRTIYELAEANLGKIGDTPFMIEGFSFDSAPEDKNGYGLRLVPSDNFRVIQDKRLGGNYDGFKFSEVDELGLPKFSENGGSRTWWTRNSGLARLCLGRDLNLFSSNGILASSNDAGRVVFLK
;
A
#
# COMPACT_ATOMS: atom_id res chain seq x y z
N MET A 1 9.68 -42.41 -41.76
CA MET A 1 9.95 -41.32 -40.81
C MET A 1 9.09 -41.56 -39.60
N ALA A 2 9.69 -41.73 -38.41
CA ALA A 2 8.93 -41.94 -37.18
C ALA A 2 8.32 -40.59 -36.75
N GLU A 3 7.02 -40.58 -36.47
CA GLU A 3 6.34 -39.41 -35.91
C GLU A 3 6.90 -39.10 -34.52
N ILE A 4 7.34 -37.86 -34.33
CA ILE A 4 7.77 -37.37 -33.02
C ILE A 4 6.49 -37.15 -32.21
N PRO A 5 6.32 -37.78 -31.03
CA PRO A 5 5.13 -37.55 -30.22
C PRO A 5 5.10 -36.10 -29.75
N THR A 6 4.04 -35.38 -30.10
CA THR A 6 3.75 -34.06 -29.51
C THR A 6 3.33 -34.24 -28.06
N LEU A 7 4.17 -33.77 -27.13
CA LEU A 7 3.83 -33.68 -25.72
C LEU A 7 2.67 -32.70 -25.52
N ASN A 8 1.48 -33.21 -25.20
CA ASN A 8 0.35 -32.42 -24.74
C ASN A 8 0.55 -32.06 -23.26
N ILE A 9 1.33 -31.02 -23.00
CA ILE A 9 1.51 -30.46 -21.65
C ILE A 9 0.42 -29.43 -21.42
N ALA A 10 -0.45 -29.68 -20.44
CA ALA A 10 -1.36 -28.67 -19.91
C ALA A 10 -0.55 -27.71 -19.04
N TRP A 11 0.05 -26.69 -19.68
CA TRP A 11 0.73 -25.62 -18.98
C TRP A 11 -0.28 -24.86 -18.13
N GLN A 12 -0.22 -25.03 -16.81
CA GLN A 12 -0.85 -24.11 -15.87
C GLN A 12 0.04 -22.87 -15.82
N SER A 13 -0.28 -21.86 -16.63
CA SER A 13 0.28 -20.51 -16.42
C SER A 13 0.00 -20.13 -14.97
N PRO A 14 0.95 -19.55 -14.22
CA PRO A 14 0.64 -19.08 -12.87
C PRO A 14 -0.59 -18.17 -12.95
N ASP A 15 -1.61 -18.48 -12.15
CA ASP A 15 -2.89 -17.75 -12.16
C ASP A 15 -2.71 -16.26 -11.84
N ARG A 16 -1.55 -15.89 -11.27
CA ARG A 16 -1.19 -14.52 -10.88
C ARG A 16 0.30 -14.26 -11.06
N VAL A 17 0.63 -13.08 -11.55
CA VAL A 17 2.02 -12.63 -11.74
C VAL A 17 2.25 -11.36 -10.92
N SER A 18 3.29 -11.36 -10.08
CA SER A 18 3.78 -10.17 -9.39
C SER A 18 5.14 -9.75 -9.96
N GLY A 19 5.38 -8.45 -10.02
CA GLY A 19 6.64 -7.95 -10.54
C GLY A 19 6.89 -6.47 -10.25
N LEU A 20 8.16 -6.09 -10.35
CA LEU A 20 8.57 -4.69 -10.44
C LEU A 20 8.37 -4.21 -11.88
N ILE A 21 8.04 -2.93 -12.04
CA ILE A 21 8.09 -2.29 -13.35
C ILE A 21 9.55 -1.94 -13.69
N CYS A 22 9.98 -2.25 -14.91
CA CYS A 22 11.34 -2.01 -15.38
C CYS A 22 11.38 -1.53 -16.85
N GLY A 23 12.55 -1.11 -17.31
CA GLY A 23 12.79 -0.71 -18.69
C GLY A 23 12.06 0.58 -19.08
N ASP A 24 11.61 0.62 -20.33
CA ASP A 24 10.92 1.79 -20.90
C ASP A 24 9.52 1.97 -20.30
N ASP A 25 8.87 0.87 -19.88
CA ASP A 25 7.58 0.90 -19.19
C ASP A 25 7.67 1.64 -17.84
N ALA A 26 8.77 1.44 -17.10
CA ALA A 26 9.01 2.13 -15.83
C ALA A 26 9.14 3.65 -16.03
N LEU A 27 9.84 4.08 -17.08
CA LEU A 27 9.98 5.50 -17.41
C LEU A 27 8.63 6.09 -17.87
N MET A 28 7.91 5.38 -18.72
CA MET A 28 6.58 5.80 -19.20
C MET A 28 5.61 5.99 -18.02
N VAL A 29 5.53 5.00 -17.13
CA VAL A 29 4.68 5.06 -15.94
C VAL A 29 5.10 6.18 -15.01
N TYR A 30 6.41 6.31 -14.73
CA TYR A 30 6.92 7.42 -13.93
C TYR A 30 6.51 8.78 -14.52
N ASN A 31 6.64 8.95 -15.84
CA ASN A 31 6.30 10.19 -16.54
C ASN A 31 4.79 10.47 -16.64
N SER A 32 3.95 9.47 -16.46
CA SER A 32 2.49 9.63 -16.46
C SER A 32 1.92 10.19 -15.15
N LEU A 33 2.69 10.12 -14.05
CA LEU A 33 2.26 10.63 -12.74
C LEU A 33 2.41 12.16 -12.65
N SER A 34 1.51 12.83 -11.92
CA SER A 34 1.72 14.25 -11.54
C SER A 34 2.93 14.41 -10.62
N GLU A 35 3.50 15.61 -10.55
CA GLU A 35 4.66 15.89 -9.69
C GLU A 35 4.37 15.51 -8.22
N GLN A 36 3.19 15.87 -7.71
CA GLN A 36 2.80 15.56 -6.34
C GLN A 36 2.63 14.04 -6.13
N ALA A 37 2.14 13.31 -7.13
CA ALA A 37 2.01 11.84 -7.08
C ALA A 37 3.38 11.13 -7.15
N ARG A 38 4.41 11.76 -7.71
CA ARG A 38 5.79 11.27 -7.71
C ARG A 38 6.53 11.54 -6.40
N THR A 39 5.89 12.18 -5.41
CA THR A 39 6.56 12.46 -4.13
C THR A 39 7.09 11.17 -3.50
N GLY A 40 8.41 11.12 -3.30
CA GLY A 40 9.11 9.94 -2.76
C GLY A 40 9.41 8.83 -3.78
N LEU A 41 9.08 9.02 -5.06
CA LEU A 41 9.45 8.15 -6.18
C LEU A 41 10.56 8.78 -7.03
N LYS A 42 11.45 7.93 -7.54
CA LYS A 42 12.47 8.31 -8.53
C LYS A 42 12.54 7.24 -9.62
N TYR A 43 12.81 7.66 -10.84
CA TYR A 43 13.30 6.76 -11.87
C TYR A 43 14.82 6.61 -11.73
N ASP A 44 15.29 5.38 -11.61
CA ASP A 44 16.71 5.05 -11.53
C ASP A 44 17.21 4.59 -12.89
N GLU A 45 17.81 5.52 -13.64
CA GLU A 45 18.29 5.29 -15.02
C GLU A 45 19.23 4.07 -15.15
N PRO A 46 20.22 3.84 -14.26
CA PRO A 46 21.14 2.72 -14.40
C PRO A 46 20.45 1.35 -14.33
N THR A 47 19.45 1.20 -13.46
CA THR A 47 18.70 -0.05 -13.34
C THR A 47 17.43 -0.07 -14.19
N LYS A 48 17.07 1.07 -14.80
CA LYS A 48 15.81 1.32 -15.48
C LYS A 48 14.60 0.91 -14.65
N THR A 49 14.60 1.24 -13.36
CA THR A 49 13.51 0.88 -12.43
C THR A 49 12.95 2.09 -11.71
N MET A 50 11.75 1.95 -11.13
CA MET A 50 11.23 2.92 -10.18
C MET A 50 11.68 2.54 -8.76
N ILE A 51 12.36 3.48 -8.10
CA ILE A 51 12.74 3.36 -6.69
C ILE A 51 11.92 4.29 -5.82
N GLY A 52 11.76 3.87 -4.57
CA GLY A 52 10.87 4.49 -3.61
C GLY A 52 9.46 3.93 -3.65
N SER A 53 8.73 4.17 -2.57
CA SER A 53 7.33 3.78 -2.41
C SER A 53 6.67 4.67 -1.36
N THR A 54 5.52 5.23 -1.71
CA THR A 54 4.67 6.03 -0.82
C THR A 54 3.21 5.65 -1.05
N PRO A 55 2.31 5.83 -0.05
CA PRO A 55 0.88 5.64 -0.26
C PRO A 55 0.30 6.51 -1.39
N PHE A 56 0.87 7.71 -1.63
CA PHE A 56 0.42 8.58 -2.73
C PHE A 56 0.72 7.97 -4.10
N ALA A 57 1.95 7.51 -4.27
CA ALA A 57 2.40 6.82 -5.47
C ALA A 57 1.59 5.54 -5.72
N VAL A 58 1.48 4.67 -4.71
CA VAL A 58 0.87 3.36 -4.85
C VAL A 58 -0.64 3.45 -5.13
N ALA A 59 -1.34 4.42 -4.54
CA ALA A 59 -2.76 4.65 -4.83
C ALA A 59 -2.99 5.19 -6.25
N ASN A 60 -2.17 6.14 -6.72
CA ASN A 60 -2.33 6.69 -8.08
C ASN A 60 -1.90 5.70 -9.17
N LEU A 61 -0.85 4.92 -8.93
CA LEU A 61 -0.42 3.86 -9.82
C LEU A 61 -1.45 2.72 -9.89
N ASP A 62 -2.26 2.51 -8.85
CA ASP A 62 -3.35 1.55 -8.89
C ASP A 62 -4.37 1.91 -9.97
N VAL A 63 -4.81 3.17 -10.02
CA VAL A 63 -5.77 3.66 -11.03
C VAL A 63 -5.21 3.52 -12.43
N LEU A 64 -3.91 3.77 -12.61
CA LEU A 64 -3.26 3.59 -13.91
C LEU A 64 -3.18 2.11 -14.29
N ALA A 65 -2.76 1.24 -13.37
CA ALA A 65 -2.57 -0.18 -13.60
C ALA A 65 -3.87 -0.91 -13.94
N GLN A 66 -4.99 -0.49 -13.34
CA GLN A 66 -6.31 -1.07 -13.61
C GLN A 66 -6.70 -0.98 -15.10
N LYS A 67 -6.25 0.05 -15.82
CA LYS A 67 -6.45 0.19 -17.27
C LYS A 67 -5.81 -0.93 -18.09
N TYR A 68 -4.83 -1.63 -17.51
CA TYR A 68 -4.09 -2.72 -18.13
C TYR A 68 -4.39 -4.08 -17.49
N GLY A 69 -5.46 -4.16 -16.68
CA GLY A 69 -5.83 -5.38 -15.95
C GLY A 69 -4.84 -5.75 -14.85
N ALA A 70 -4.08 -4.78 -14.35
CA ALA A 70 -3.17 -4.94 -13.22
C ALA A 70 -3.62 -4.06 -12.04
N ARG A 71 -2.95 -4.17 -10.89
CA ARG A 71 -3.21 -3.34 -9.71
C ARG A 71 -2.00 -3.32 -8.79
N THR A 72 -1.96 -2.37 -7.85
CA THR A 72 -0.98 -2.39 -6.76
C THR A 72 -1.49 -3.23 -5.57
N PRO A 73 -0.61 -3.64 -4.63
CA PRO A 73 -0.98 -4.50 -3.50
C PRO A 73 -1.93 -3.79 -2.54
N ASN A 74 -2.91 -4.53 -2.02
CA ASN A 74 -3.58 -4.17 -0.77
C ASN A 74 -2.88 -4.87 0.41
N LEU A 75 -3.35 -4.64 1.63
CA LEU A 75 -2.78 -5.22 2.85
C LEU A 75 -2.69 -6.75 2.79
N ARG A 76 -3.73 -7.43 2.28
CA ARG A 76 -3.75 -8.89 2.16
C ARG A 76 -2.65 -9.40 1.23
N ASP A 77 -2.40 -8.69 0.14
CA ASP A 77 -1.39 -9.10 -0.84
C ASP A 77 0.03 -9.07 -0.27
N LEU A 78 0.31 -8.26 0.74
CA LEU A 78 1.61 -8.17 1.40
C LEU A 78 2.01 -9.46 2.15
N SER A 79 1.07 -10.39 2.37
CA SER A 79 1.36 -11.71 2.96
C SER A 79 1.50 -12.82 1.91
N ARG A 80 1.45 -12.49 0.62
CA ARG A 80 1.63 -13.48 -0.44
C ARG A 80 3.11 -13.84 -0.63
N PRO A 81 3.48 -15.12 -0.79
CA PRO A 81 4.88 -15.53 -0.93
C PRO A 81 5.62 -14.82 -2.06
N GLU A 82 4.95 -14.57 -3.19
CA GLU A 82 5.53 -13.89 -4.34
C GLU A 82 5.78 -12.39 -4.09
N VAL A 83 5.02 -11.73 -3.21
CA VAL A 83 5.26 -10.33 -2.80
C VAL A 83 6.34 -10.29 -1.72
N MET A 84 6.30 -11.21 -0.75
CA MET A 84 7.31 -11.31 0.31
C MET A 84 8.70 -11.54 -0.25
N ARG A 85 8.86 -12.38 -1.27
CA ARG A 85 10.16 -12.62 -1.93
C ARG A 85 10.76 -11.38 -2.59
N ILE A 86 9.93 -10.42 -3.01
CA ILE A 86 10.41 -9.13 -3.54
C ILE A 86 10.95 -8.25 -2.40
N ALA A 87 10.30 -8.28 -1.23
CA ALA A 87 10.70 -7.47 -0.08
C ALA A 87 11.91 -8.05 0.68
N GLU A 88 11.93 -9.36 0.90
CA GLU A 88 12.86 -10.06 1.80
C GLU A 88 14.32 -9.63 1.58
N ASP A 89 14.94 -9.10 2.64
CA ASP A 89 16.31 -8.59 2.73
C ASP A 89 16.71 -7.46 1.75
N LYS A 90 15.76 -6.97 0.94
CA LYS A 90 16.07 -6.06 -0.18
C LYS A 90 15.26 -4.77 -0.14
N HIS A 91 13.96 -4.90 0.04
CA HIS A 91 13.02 -3.82 -0.26
C HIS A 91 11.92 -3.71 0.79
N TYR A 92 11.23 -2.58 0.79
CA TYR A 92 9.91 -2.48 1.41
C TYR A 92 8.88 -2.10 0.34
N ILE A 93 7.63 -2.49 0.58
CA ILE A 93 6.52 -2.33 -0.38
C ILE A 93 5.35 -1.71 0.37
N ASP A 94 4.89 -0.52 -0.04
CA ASP A 94 3.63 0.02 0.47
C ASP A 94 2.44 -0.65 -0.19
N SER A 95 1.35 -0.80 0.56
CA SER A 95 0.05 -1.09 -0.01
C SER A 95 -0.72 0.19 -0.33
N ARG A 96 -1.77 0.08 -1.14
CA ARG A 96 -2.72 1.17 -1.44
C ARG A 96 -3.71 1.47 -0.30
N ASN A 97 -3.37 1.12 0.94
CA ASN A 97 -4.22 1.31 2.11
C ASN A 97 -3.67 2.43 3.01
N LEU A 98 -4.58 3.13 3.69
CA LEU A 98 -4.25 4.07 4.76
C LEU A 98 -5.00 3.70 6.02
N VAL A 99 -4.40 3.96 7.19
CA VAL A 99 -5.01 3.69 8.50
C VAL A 99 -5.14 4.98 9.29
N ALA A 100 -6.37 5.33 9.63
CA ALA A 100 -6.72 6.46 10.48
C ALA A 100 -7.09 5.97 11.88
N ARG A 101 -6.54 6.64 12.90
CA ARG A 101 -6.73 6.28 14.32
C ARG A 101 -7.26 7.43 15.16
N SER A 102 -7.10 8.67 14.69
CA SER A 102 -7.69 9.86 15.31
C SER A 102 -7.91 10.95 14.26
N LYS A 103 -8.86 11.86 14.53
CA LYS A 103 -9.20 12.99 13.63
C LYS A 103 -8.06 14.00 13.44
N ILE A 104 -7.06 13.97 14.34
CA ILE A 104 -5.90 14.86 14.33
C ILE A 104 -4.64 14.02 14.52
N ASP A 105 -3.58 14.36 13.77
CA ASP A 105 -2.23 13.83 13.94
C ASP A 105 -1.32 14.92 14.53
N ALA A 106 -1.16 14.91 15.85
CA ALA A 106 -0.33 15.89 16.56
C ALA A 106 1.16 15.75 16.23
N ASN A 107 1.63 14.53 15.93
CA ASN A 107 3.03 14.27 15.62
C ASN A 107 3.37 14.62 14.17
N TYR A 108 2.38 14.54 13.27
CA TYR A 108 2.53 14.87 11.86
C TYR A 108 1.39 15.78 11.37
N PRO A 109 1.38 17.08 11.75
CA PRO A 109 0.28 17.98 11.44
C PRO A 109 -0.02 18.12 9.94
N LYS A 110 0.96 17.84 9.07
CA LYS A 110 0.81 17.80 7.61
C LYS A 110 -0.25 16.79 7.15
N ASN A 111 -0.57 15.78 7.97
CA ASN A 111 -1.62 14.79 7.70
C ASN A 111 -3.04 15.31 7.96
N ASN A 112 -3.21 16.43 8.68
CA ASN A 112 -4.52 16.83 9.19
C ASN A 112 -5.54 17.19 8.10
N SER A 113 -5.09 17.76 6.98
CA SER A 113 -5.95 18.07 5.83
C SER A 113 -6.54 16.79 5.21
N LEU A 114 -5.68 15.78 5.03
CA LEU A 114 -6.11 14.45 4.58
C LEU A 114 -6.98 13.75 5.61
N LEU A 115 -6.62 13.78 6.89
CA LEU A 115 -7.42 13.15 7.96
C LEU A 115 -8.84 13.70 8.01
N ARG A 116 -9.02 15.02 7.90
CA ARG A 116 -10.35 15.63 7.84
C ARG A 116 -11.18 15.01 6.70
N THR A 117 -10.61 15.00 5.49
CA THR A 117 -11.26 14.43 4.30
C THR A 117 -11.57 12.93 4.48
N ILE A 118 -10.64 12.16 5.05
CA ILE A 118 -10.79 10.73 5.31
C ILE A 118 -11.94 10.47 6.30
N TYR A 119 -12.03 11.25 7.38
CA TYR A 119 -13.11 11.12 8.35
C TYR A 119 -14.46 11.53 7.76
N GLU A 120 -14.52 12.59 6.96
CA GLU A 120 -15.75 13.00 6.25
C GLU A 120 -16.25 11.89 5.32
N LEU A 121 -15.36 11.30 4.52
CA LEU A 121 -15.69 10.19 3.62
C LEU A 121 -16.09 8.93 4.38
N ALA A 122 -15.41 8.63 5.49
CA ALA A 122 -15.75 7.48 6.31
C ALA A 122 -17.09 7.64 7.02
N GLU A 123 -17.41 8.85 7.51
CA GLU A 123 -18.70 9.17 8.10
C GLU A 123 -19.83 9.15 7.07
N ALA A 124 -19.55 9.55 5.82
CA ALA A 124 -20.50 9.39 4.71
C ALA A 124 -20.72 7.93 4.32
N ASN A 125 -19.71 7.06 4.47
CA ASN A 125 -19.77 5.64 4.10
C ASN A 125 -20.47 4.77 5.16
N LEU A 126 -20.18 4.98 6.45
CA LEU A 126 -20.62 4.11 7.55
C LEU A 126 -21.54 4.81 8.56
N GLY A 127 -21.82 6.11 8.39
CA GLY A 127 -22.39 6.94 9.45
C GLY A 127 -21.33 7.28 10.50
N LYS A 128 -21.74 7.70 11.70
CA LYS A 128 -20.80 8.14 12.75
C LYS A 128 -19.80 7.03 13.13
N ILE A 129 -18.52 7.22 12.83
CA ILE A 129 -17.48 6.17 12.94
C ILE A 129 -16.82 6.01 14.33
N GLY A 130 -17.26 6.76 15.35
CA GLY A 130 -16.74 6.64 16.72
C GLY A 130 -15.21 6.78 16.82
N ASP A 131 -14.64 6.16 17.86
CA ASP A 131 -13.19 6.21 18.15
C ASP A 131 -12.44 4.94 17.68
N THR A 132 -13.13 4.02 16.98
CA THR A 132 -12.49 2.79 16.50
C THR A 132 -11.58 3.11 15.31
N PRO A 133 -10.31 2.66 15.34
CA PRO A 133 -9.41 2.87 14.21
C PRO A 133 -9.94 2.13 12.97
N PHE A 134 -9.67 2.71 11.80
CA PHE A 134 -10.15 2.16 10.55
C PHE A 134 -9.12 2.29 9.44
N MET A 135 -9.22 1.36 8.51
CA MET A 135 -8.46 1.35 7.27
C MET A 135 -9.37 1.78 6.13
N ILE A 136 -8.82 2.52 5.17
CA ILE A 136 -9.50 2.85 3.93
C ILE A 136 -8.82 2.17 2.74
N GLU A 137 -9.61 1.87 1.71
CA GLU A 137 -9.16 1.39 0.40
C GLU A 137 -10.07 1.95 -0.70
N GLY A 138 -9.66 1.80 -1.96
CA GLY A 138 -10.42 2.31 -3.11
C GLY A 138 -10.39 3.83 -3.19
N PHE A 139 -9.19 4.40 -3.29
CA PHE A 139 -9.00 5.84 -3.43
C PHE A 139 -7.76 6.13 -4.28
N SER A 140 -7.68 7.37 -4.74
CA SER A 140 -6.51 7.98 -5.36
C SER A 140 -6.29 9.39 -4.79
N PHE A 141 -5.31 10.11 -5.32
CA PHE A 141 -5.00 11.49 -4.97
C PHE A 141 -4.95 12.37 -6.20
N ASP A 142 -5.63 13.51 -6.10
CA ASP A 142 -5.54 14.62 -7.05
C ASP A 142 -4.70 15.75 -6.45
N SER A 143 -4.17 16.62 -7.32
CA SER A 143 -3.55 17.86 -6.91
C SER A 143 -4.57 18.78 -6.22
N ALA A 144 -4.16 19.35 -5.08
CA ALA A 144 -4.91 20.32 -4.30
C ALA A 144 -3.98 21.47 -3.89
N PRO A 145 -3.60 22.36 -4.81
CA PRO A 145 -2.63 23.44 -4.55
C PRO A 145 -3.05 24.40 -3.43
N GLU A 146 -4.33 24.44 -3.09
CA GLU A 146 -4.88 25.17 -1.96
C GLU A 146 -4.46 24.60 -0.58
N ASP A 147 -4.03 23.33 -0.51
CA ASP A 147 -3.58 22.65 0.71
C ASP A 147 -2.14 23.05 1.10
N LYS A 148 -1.94 24.33 1.40
CA LYS A 148 -0.62 24.93 1.68
C LYS A 148 0.10 24.33 2.90
N ASN A 149 -0.65 23.78 3.85
CA ASN A 149 -0.13 23.22 5.10
C ASN A 149 -0.04 21.69 5.09
N GLY A 150 -0.56 21.05 4.03
CA GLY A 150 -0.53 19.61 3.86
C GLY A 150 0.36 19.20 2.70
N TYR A 151 -0.08 18.21 1.93
CA TYR A 151 0.73 17.63 0.85
C TYR A 151 0.45 18.26 -0.52
N GLY A 152 -0.44 19.24 -0.60
CA GLY A 152 -0.91 19.74 -1.89
C GLY A 152 -1.73 18.67 -2.63
N LEU A 153 -2.38 17.76 -1.89
CA LEU A 153 -3.10 16.61 -2.40
C LEU A 153 -4.47 16.50 -1.70
N ARG A 154 -5.49 16.12 -2.46
CA ARG A 154 -6.81 15.72 -1.93
C ARG A 154 -7.06 14.26 -2.23
N LEU A 155 -7.69 13.55 -1.30
CA LEU A 155 -8.11 12.18 -1.51
C LEU A 155 -9.37 12.14 -2.38
N VAL A 156 -9.38 11.26 -3.38
CA VAL A 156 -10.50 11.05 -4.29
C VAL A 156 -10.97 9.61 -4.12
N PRO A 157 -12.19 9.36 -3.60
CA PRO A 157 -12.72 8.00 -3.49
C PRO A 157 -13.06 7.46 -4.89
N SER A 158 -12.84 6.16 -5.11
CA SER A 158 -13.37 5.46 -6.29
C SER A 158 -14.69 4.76 -5.97
N ASP A 159 -15.34 4.16 -6.98
CA ASP A 159 -16.61 3.45 -6.82
C ASP A 159 -16.53 2.25 -5.86
N ASN A 160 -15.33 1.72 -5.63
CA ASN A 160 -15.03 0.67 -4.68
C ASN A 160 -14.37 1.19 -3.39
N PHE A 161 -14.59 2.46 -3.02
CA PHE A 161 -14.13 3.01 -1.75
C PHE A 161 -14.77 2.25 -0.59
N ARG A 162 -13.95 1.82 0.37
CA ARG A 162 -14.40 1.05 1.54
C ARG A 162 -13.70 1.52 2.79
N VAL A 163 -14.45 1.47 3.88
CA VAL A 163 -13.95 1.71 5.23
C VAL A 163 -14.07 0.41 6.03
N ILE A 164 -12.97 0.01 6.65
CA ILE A 164 -12.86 -1.23 7.42
C ILE A 164 -12.48 -0.85 8.84
N GLN A 165 -13.43 -0.93 9.77
CA GLN A 165 -13.18 -0.72 11.20
C GLN A 165 -12.67 -2.01 11.83
N ASP A 166 -11.49 -1.96 12.46
CA ASP A 166 -10.94 -3.12 13.18
C ASP A 166 -10.01 -2.66 14.31
N LYS A 167 -10.25 -3.17 15.52
CA LYS A 167 -9.45 -2.82 16.70
C LYS A 167 -7.96 -3.15 16.58
N ARG A 168 -7.58 -4.15 15.76
CA ARG A 168 -6.19 -4.57 15.53
C ARG A 168 -5.36 -3.50 14.83
N LEU A 169 -6.02 -2.54 14.19
CA LEU A 169 -5.38 -1.35 13.64
C LEU A 169 -4.91 -0.37 14.73
N GLY A 170 -5.44 -0.47 15.96
CA GLY A 170 -5.10 0.41 17.07
C GLY A 170 -3.72 0.12 17.66
N GLY A 171 -3.16 1.11 18.36
CA GLY A 171 -1.81 1.02 18.93
C GLY A 171 -1.64 0.00 20.06
N ASN A 172 -2.73 -0.49 20.66
CA ASN A 172 -2.69 -1.55 21.68
C ASN A 172 -2.13 -2.89 21.16
N TYR A 173 -1.99 -3.04 19.84
CA TYR A 173 -1.42 -4.22 19.19
C TYR A 173 0.01 -3.99 18.68
N ASP A 174 0.65 -2.88 19.06
CA ASP A 174 2.02 -2.58 18.63
C ASP A 174 3.02 -3.62 19.17
N GLY A 175 3.89 -4.10 18.28
CA GLY A 175 4.87 -5.14 18.59
C GLY A 175 4.30 -6.56 18.69
N PHE A 176 3.00 -6.77 18.42
CA PHE A 176 2.41 -8.10 18.49
C PHE A 176 2.92 -8.99 17.35
N LYS A 177 3.16 -10.26 17.67
CA LYS A 177 3.66 -11.23 16.71
C LYS A 177 2.55 -12.00 16.02
N PHE A 178 2.77 -12.36 14.76
CA PHE A 178 1.88 -13.17 13.94
C PHE A 178 2.67 -13.99 12.91
N SER A 179 2.02 -15.03 12.38
CA SER A 179 2.53 -15.80 11.22
C SER A 179 1.54 -15.82 10.07
N GLU A 180 0.25 -15.62 10.37
CA GLU A 180 -0.84 -15.63 9.40
C GLU A 180 -1.62 -14.32 9.43
N VAL A 181 -2.33 -14.06 8.34
CA VAL A 181 -3.30 -12.97 8.23
C VAL A 181 -4.68 -13.52 7.89
N ASP A 182 -5.70 -12.72 8.12
CA ASP A 182 -7.08 -13.02 7.71
C ASP A 182 -7.39 -12.57 6.27
N GLU A 183 -8.66 -12.63 5.88
CA GLU A 183 -9.16 -12.24 4.57
C GLU A 183 -9.01 -10.75 4.25
N LEU A 184 -8.80 -9.90 5.25
CA LEU A 184 -8.52 -8.46 5.13
C LEU A 184 -7.01 -8.18 5.08
N GLY A 185 -6.19 -9.20 5.36
CA GLY A 185 -4.74 -9.06 5.50
C GLY A 185 -4.30 -8.61 6.90
N LEU A 186 -5.22 -8.57 7.86
CA LEU A 186 -4.88 -8.21 9.23
C LEU A 186 -4.24 -9.40 9.96
N PRO A 187 -3.23 -9.15 10.82
CA PRO A 187 -2.60 -10.20 11.61
C PRO A 187 -3.60 -11.05 12.42
N LYS A 188 -3.38 -12.37 12.39
CA LYS A 188 -3.95 -13.30 13.36
C LYS A 188 -2.93 -13.51 14.48
N PHE A 189 -3.10 -12.78 15.57
CA PHE A 189 -2.21 -12.86 16.72
C PHE A 189 -2.37 -14.23 17.41
N SER A 190 -1.25 -14.84 17.78
CA SER A 190 -1.23 -16.12 18.50
C SER A 190 -0.53 -15.96 19.85
N GLU A 191 -1.02 -16.68 20.86
CA GLU A 191 -0.41 -16.68 22.20
C GLU A 191 1.01 -17.26 22.19
N ASN A 192 1.29 -18.17 21.25
CA ASN A 192 2.60 -18.83 21.10
C ASN A 192 3.60 -17.99 20.28
N GLY A 193 3.26 -16.73 19.96
CA GLY A 193 4.10 -15.83 19.16
C GLY A 193 3.92 -16.00 17.65
N GLY A 194 4.93 -15.62 16.88
CA GLY A 194 4.90 -15.62 15.42
C GLY A 194 6.25 -15.21 14.83
N SER A 195 6.44 -15.45 13.53
CA SER A 195 7.70 -15.12 12.84
C SER A 195 7.79 -13.66 12.41
N ARG A 196 6.67 -12.94 12.38
CA ARG A 196 6.55 -11.56 11.92
C ARG A 196 5.94 -10.69 13.03
N THR A 197 6.21 -9.40 12.98
CA THR A 197 5.76 -8.39 13.94
C THR A 197 4.86 -7.38 13.26
N TRP A 198 3.77 -7.02 13.94
CA TRP A 198 2.88 -5.93 13.57
C TRP A 198 3.30 -4.66 14.30
N TRP A 199 3.70 -3.66 13.54
CA TRP A 199 4.04 -2.34 14.06
C TRP A 199 2.90 -1.37 13.76
N THR A 200 2.41 -0.67 14.76
CA THR A 200 1.29 0.28 14.65
C THR A 200 1.57 1.50 15.53
N ARG A 201 0.64 2.44 15.62
CA ARG A 201 0.77 3.64 16.47
C ARG A 201 -0.54 3.95 17.16
N ASN A 202 -0.51 4.83 18.16
CA ASN A 202 -1.69 5.11 18.98
C ASN A 202 -2.69 6.09 18.34
N SER A 203 -2.26 6.94 17.41
CA SER A 203 -3.06 8.05 16.89
C SER A 203 -2.66 8.42 15.46
N GLY A 204 -3.41 9.31 14.82
CA GLY A 204 -3.08 9.94 13.55
C GLY A 204 -3.32 9.07 12.32
N LEU A 205 -2.60 9.40 11.24
CA LEU A 205 -2.67 8.72 9.95
C LEU A 205 -1.37 7.95 9.73
N ALA A 206 -1.46 6.76 9.15
CA ALA A 206 -0.29 5.98 8.77
C ALA A 206 -0.47 5.27 7.43
N ARG A 207 0.65 5.13 6.72
CA ARG A 207 0.76 4.20 5.59
C ARG A 207 0.82 2.75 6.07
N LEU A 208 0.54 1.80 5.17
CA LEU A 208 0.74 0.37 5.41
C LEU A 208 1.84 -0.15 4.49
N CYS A 209 2.86 -0.81 5.05
CA CYS A 209 3.92 -1.40 4.24
C CYS A 209 4.45 -2.72 4.80
N LEU A 210 4.94 -3.56 3.88
CA LEU A 210 5.74 -4.75 4.17
C LEU A 210 7.21 -4.32 4.24
N GLY A 211 7.86 -4.59 5.38
CA GLY A 211 9.29 -4.36 5.55
C GLY A 211 10.15 -5.45 4.92
N ARG A 212 11.45 -5.16 4.81
CA ARG A 212 12.48 -6.12 4.34
C ARG A 212 12.65 -7.34 5.24
N ASP A 213 12.29 -7.20 6.51
CA ASP A 213 12.24 -8.26 7.53
C ASP A 213 10.88 -8.98 7.55
N LEU A 214 10.05 -8.73 6.52
CA LEU A 214 8.70 -9.24 6.35
C LEU A 214 7.71 -8.79 7.42
N ASN A 215 8.09 -7.92 8.35
CA ASN A 215 7.17 -7.32 9.32
C ASN A 215 6.16 -6.40 8.61
N LEU A 216 4.98 -6.26 9.19
CA LEU A 216 3.96 -5.34 8.69
C LEU A 216 3.98 -4.05 9.50
N PHE A 217 4.07 -2.92 8.82
CA PHE A 217 4.20 -1.61 9.44
C PHE A 217 3.00 -0.73 9.09
N SER A 218 2.38 -0.18 10.12
CA SER A 218 1.34 0.84 10.12
C SER A 218 1.65 1.98 11.09
N SER A 219 2.93 2.24 11.34
CA SER A 219 3.42 3.19 12.34
C SER A 219 4.03 4.47 11.74
N ASN A 220 4.36 4.48 10.44
CA ASN A 220 4.98 5.64 9.81
C ASN A 220 3.93 6.70 9.40
N GLY A 221 3.97 7.86 10.08
CA GLY A 221 3.11 9.00 9.80
C GLY A 221 3.63 9.97 8.74
N ILE A 222 4.87 9.83 8.26
CA ILE A 222 5.42 10.68 7.18
C ILE A 222 5.07 10.05 5.83
N LEU A 223 3.89 10.38 5.30
CA LEU A 223 3.34 9.72 4.11
C LEU A 223 4.13 10.01 2.82
N ALA A 224 4.79 11.16 2.74
CA ALA A 224 5.60 11.56 1.59
C ALA A 224 7.03 11.00 1.59
N SER A 225 7.48 10.38 2.69
CA SER A 225 8.87 9.97 2.84
C SER A 225 9.10 8.57 2.31
N SER A 226 10.21 8.42 1.60
CA SER A 226 10.64 7.18 0.96
C SER A 226 12.14 7.24 0.69
N ASN A 227 12.81 6.10 0.78
CA ASN A 227 14.21 5.92 0.38
C ASN A 227 14.33 4.94 -0.79
N ASP A 228 15.57 4.71 -1.22
CA ASP A 228 15.96 3.85 -2.33
C ASP A 228 15.61 2.37 -2.15
N ALA A 229 15.28 1.90 -0.95
CA ALA A 229 14.80 0.54 -0.71
C ALA A 229 13.30 0.36 -1.01
N GLY A 230 12.54 1.44 -1.22
CA GLY A 230 11.11 1.33 -1.52
C GLY A 230 10.85 0.80 -2.92
N ARG A 231 9.87 -0.08 -3.09
CA ARG A 231 9.45 -0.58 -4.40
C ARG A 231 7.94 -0.58 -4.55
N VAL A 232 7.49 -0.16 -5.73
CA VAL A 232 6.11 -0.39 -6.18
C VAL A 232 6.05 -1.74 -6.88
N VAL A 233 5.10 -2.58 -6.46
CA VAL A 233 4.83 -3.88 -7.09
C VAL A 233 3.51 -3.78 -7.85
N PHE A 234 3.44 -4.44 -9.01
CA PHE A 234 2.19 -4.66 -9.71
C PHE A 234 1.79 -6.14 -9.62
N LEU A 235 0.48 -6.37 -9.55
CA LEU A 235 -0.15 -7.67 -9.51
C LEU A 235 -1.12 -7.78 -10.69
N LYS A 236 -1.06 -8.90 -11.40
CA LYS A 236 -2.00 -9.29 -12.46
C LYS A 236 -2.61 -10.64 -12.13
#